data_AF-A0ABD0SVM2-F1
#
_entry.id   AF-A0ABD0SVM2-F1
#
_cell.length_a   1.000
_cell.length_b   1.000
_cell.length_c   1.000
_cell.angle_alpha   90.00
_cell.angle_beta   90.00
_cell.angle_gamma   90.00
#
_symmetry.space_group_name_H-M   'P 1'
#
loop_
_entity.id
_entity.type
_entity.pdbx_description
1 polymer ?
#
loop_
_entity_poly.entity_id
_entity_poly.type
_entity_poly.pdbx_seq_one_letter_code
_entity_poly.pdbx_strand_id
1 'polypeptide(L)'
;MNSKVYKWCAVPQCKYTSITTPNKVFVHVPYKKIIRDKWLKLARRNPNDVKTNSPLYFCEDHFDVIRMKPGCMPTKFTCHPGRKTHTSNTTERPCIAKKRRMIIVEEILGECEKQFEESTIVEEPSSSKEIASCSSGIVY
;
A
#
# COMPACT_ATOMS: atom_id res chain seq x y z
N MET A 1 -12.23 -28.50 12.95
CA MET A 1 -11.11 -27.54 12.96
C MET A 1 -11.51 -26.34 12.10
N ASN A 2 -11.97 -25.24 12.71
CA ASN A 2 -12.20 -24.00 11.98
C ASN A 2 -10.83 -23.33 11.80
N SER A 3 -10.11 -23.69 10.74
CA SER A 3 -8.98 -22.87 10.30
C SER A 3 -9.56 -21.48 10.04
N LYS A 4 -9.20 -20.50 10.86
CA LYS A 4 -9.67 -19.11 10.73
C LYS A 4 -9.05 -18.52 9.46
N VAL A 5 -9.64 -18.87 8.32
CA VAL A 5 -9.30 -18.26 7.03
C VAL A 5 -9.55 -16.76 7.18
N TYR A 6 -8.54 -15.96 6.88
CA TYR A 6 -8.67 -14.51 6.88
C TYR A 6 -9.67 -14.09 5.80
N LYS A 7 -10.80 -13.52 6.21
CA LYS A 7 -11.86 -13.01 5.33
C LYS A 7 -11.84 -11.49 5.38
N TRP A 8 -11.90 -10.86 4.22
CA TRP A 8 -12.00 -9.42 4.07
C TRP A 8 -13.16 -9.08 3.14
N CYS A 9 -13.88 -7.99 3.43
CA CYS A 9 -15.00 -7.58 2.60
C CYS A 9 -14.49 -7.05 1.25
N ALA A 10 -15.06 -7.57 0.16
CA ALA A 10 -14.72 -7.18 -1.20
C ALA A 10 -15.33 -5.82 -1.61
N VAL A 11 -16.18 -5.21 -0.79
CA VAL A 11 -16.77 -3.91 -1.09
C VAL A 11 -15.69 -2.82 -0.91
N PRO A 12 -15.47 -1.95 -1.91
CA PRO A 12 -14.57 -0.81 -1.75
C PRO A 12 -14.93 0.02 -0.53
N GLN A 13 -13.90 0.50 0.19
CA GLN A 13 -14.03 1.31 1.42
C GLN A 13 -14.63 0.58 2.65
N CYS A 14 -15.06 -0.68 2.51
CA CYS A 14 -15.41 -1.49 3.67
C CYS A 14 -14.14 -2.01 4.36
N LYS A 15 -13.96 -1.66 5.65
CA LYS A 15 -12.77 -2.01 6.45
C LYS A 15 -12.96 -3.27 7.32
N TYR A 16 -14.12 -3.92 7.23
CA TYR A 16 -14.44 -5.09 8.04
C TYR A 16 -13.74 -6.36 7.55
N THR A 17 -13.15 -7.06 8.51
CA THR A 17 -12.44 -8.32 8.29
C THR A 17 -12.84 -9.32 9.36
N SER A 18 -12.57 -10.62 9.16
CA SER A 18 -12.80 -11.64 10.18
C SER A 18 -11.94 -11.47 11.43
N ILE A 19 -10.93 -10.60 11.40
CA ILE A 19 -10.08 -10.26 12.55
C ILE A 19 -10.65 -9.06 13.29
N THR A 20 -10.97 -7.97 12.58
CA THR A 20 -11.47 -6.73 13.19
C THR A 20 -12.92 -6.86 13.67
N THR A 21 -13.70 -7.72 13.03
CA THR A 21 -15.10 -7.98 13.38
C THR A 21 -15.37 -9.49 13.39
N PRO A 22 -14.94 -10.22 14.44
CA PRO A 22 -15.02 -11.68 14.48
C PRO A 22 -16.45 -12.21 14.58
N ASN A 23 -17.38 -11.40 15.10
CA ASN A 23 -18.79 -11.76 15.28
C ASN A 23 -19.65 -11.53 14.03
N LYS A 24 -19.11 -10.84 13.00
CA LYS A 24 -19.84 -10.54 11.77
C LYS A 24 -19.82 -11.72 10.82
N VAL A 25 -20.95 -11.95 10.15
CA VAL A 25 -21.02 -12.95 9.08
C VAL A 25 -20.35 -12.42 7.80
N PHE A 26 -19.53 -13.28 7.19
CA PHE A 26 -18.93 -13.05 5.87
C PHE A 26 -19.48 -14.07 4.88
N VAL A 27 -20.28 -13.60 3.92
CA VAL A 27 -20.91 -14.41 2.89
C VAL A 27 -19.92 -14.63 1.74
N HIS A 28 -19.69 -15.89 1.39
CA HIS A 28 -18.83 -16.27 0.26
C HIS A 28 -19.49 -15.95 -1.08
N VAL A 29 -18.76 -15.30 -1.99
CA VAL A 29 -19.25 -14.98 -3.34
C VAL A 29 -19.19 -16.24 -4.22
N PRO A 30 -20.29 -16.64 -4.89
CA PRO A 30 -20.28 -17.80 -5.78
C PRO A 30 -19.22 -17.69 -6.91
N TYR A 31 -18.64 -18.82 -7.30
CA TYR A 31 -17.62 -18.87 -8.37
C TYR A 31 -18.19 -18.71 -9.79
N LYS A 32 -19.50 -18.93 -9.98
CA LYS A 32 -20.16 -18.77 -11.29
C LYS A 32 -19.95 -17.34 -11.80
N LYS A 33 -19.22 -17.19 -12.93
CA LYS A 33 -18.80 -15.90 -13.50
C LYS A 33 -19.93 -14.88 -13.58
N ILE A 34 -21.09 -15.27 -14.11
CA ILE A 34 -22.25 -14.38 -14.28
C ILE A 34 -22.72 -13.79 -12.94
N ILE A 35 -22.82 -14.63 -11.90
CA ILE A 35 -23.26 -14.21 -10.56
C ILE A 35 -22.19 -13.33 -9.92
N ARG A 36 -20.93 -13.75 -10.02
CA ARG A 36 -19.78 -13.04 -9.46
C ARG A 36 -19.62 -11.64 -10.07
N ASP A 37 -19.72 -11.53 -11.39
CA ASP A 37 -19.66 -10.25 -12.11
C ASP A 37 -20.80 -9.34 -11.67
N LYS A 38 -22.00 -9.88 -11.45
CA LYS A 38 -23.15 -9.12 -10.94
C LYS A 38 -22.90 -8.59 -9.53
N TRP A 39 -22.38 -9.42 -8.62
CA TRP A 39 -22.04 -9.00 -7.25
C TRP A 39 -20.97 -7.89 -7.24
N LEU A 40 -19.94 -8.03 -8.07
CA LEU A 40 -18.87 -7.04 -8.20
C LEU A 40 -19.40 -5.72 -8.77
N LYS A 41 -20.24 -5.78 -9.80
CA LYS A 41 -20.89 -4.60 -10.38
C LYS A 41 -21.78 -3.87 -9.37
N LEU A 42 -22.57 -4.60 -8.57
CA LEU A 42 -23.38 -4.02 -7.48
C LEU A 42 -22.50 -3.30 -6.43
N ALA A 43 -21.34 -3.89 -6.12
CA ALA A 43 -20.33 -3.30 -5.24
C ALA A 43 -19.49 -2.19 -5.89
N ARG A 44 -19.82 -1.79 -7.13
CA ARG A 44 -19.06 -0.80 -7.92
C ARG A 44 -17.58 -1.17 -8.08
N ARG A 45 -17.27 -2.47 -8.16
CA ARG A 45 -15.94 -3.01 -8.45
C ARG A 45 -15.93 -3.61 -9.86
N ASN A 46 -14.86 -3.36 -10.61
CA ASN A 46 -14.73 -3.92 -11.95
C ASN A 46 -14.45 -5.43 -11.85
N PRO A 47 -15.23 -6.30 -12.54
CA PRO A 47 -14.99 -7.74 -12.54
C PRO A 47 -13.60 -8.14 -13.06
N ASN A 48 -13.01 -7.34 -13.95
CA ASN A 48 -11.71 -7.62 -14.55
C ASN A 48 -10.54 -7.44 -13.56
N ASP A 49 -10.73 -6.64 -12.51
CA ASP A 49 -9.69 -6.37 -11.51
C ASP A 49 -9.53 -7.53 -10.51
N VAL A 50 -10.41 -8.52 -10.57
CA VAL A 50 -10.47 -9.61 -9.60
C VAL A 50 -10.26 -10.95 -10.29
N LYS A 51 -9.33 -11.75 -9.76
CA LYS A 51 -9.08 -13.11 -10.25
C LYS A 51 -10.37 -13.94 -10.15
N THR A 52 -10.67 -14.71 -11.19
CA THR A 52 -11.88 -15.55 -11.29
C THR A 52 -11.99 -16.59 -10.17
N ASN A 53 -10.87 -17.24 -9.83
CA ASN A 53 -10.84 -18.31 -8.82
C ASN A 53 -10.49 -17.86 -7.39
N SER A 54 -10.22 -16.57 -7.16
CA SER A 54 -9.90 -16.14 -5.79
C SER A 54 -11.15 -16.17 -4.90
N PRO A 55 -11.06 -16.63 -3.64
CA PRO A 55 -12.19 -16.51 -2.71
C PRO A 55 -12.48 -15.03 -2.44
N LEU A 56 -13.75 -14.66 -2.48
CA LEU A 56 -14.22 -13.31 -2.13
C LEU A 56 -15.35 -13.41 -1.12
N TYR A 57 -15.46 -12.38 -0.30
CA TYR A 57 -16.46 -12.32 0.76
C TYR A 57 -17.11 -10.94 0.83
N PHE A 58 -18.37 -10.90 1.23
CA PHE A 58 -19.10 -9.67 1.57
C PHE A 58 -19.55 -9.79 3.03
N CYS A 59 -19.37 -8.75 3.85
CA CYS A 59 -19.89 -8.76 5.21
C CYS A 59 -21.42 -8.57 5.23
N GLU A 60 -22.05 -9.00 6.31
CA GLU A 60 -23.51 -8.98 6.53
C GLU A 60 -24.15 -7.60 6.34
N ASP A 61 -23.43 -6.51 6.63
CA ASP A 61 -23.93 -5.13 6.48
C ASP A 61 -24.39 -4.79 5.05
N HIS A 62 -23.94 -5.56 4.06
CA HIS A 62 -24.32 -5.37 2.66
C HIS A 62 -25.61 -6.12 2.28
N PHE A 63 -26.18 -6.89 3.20
CA PHE A 63 -27.39 -7.68 3.01
C PHE A 63 -28.52 -7.18 3.91
N ASP A 64 -29.75 -7.39 3.47
CA ASP A 64 -30.91 -7.31 4.36
C ASP A 64 -30.96 -8.57 5.23
N VAL A 65 -30.46 -8.46 6.47
CA VAL A 65 -30.35 -9.56 7.45
C VAL A 65 -31.68 -10.29 7.65
N ILE A 66 -32.81 -9.58 7.59
CA ILE A 66 -34.17 -10.15 7.72
C ILE A 66 -34.52 -11.11 6.56
N ARG A 67 -33.80 -11.05 5.43
CA ARG A 67 -34.13 -11.77 4.18
C ARG A 67 -32.97 -12.60 3.64
N MET A 68 -31.97 -12.94 4.45
CA MET A 68 -30.82 -13.74 4.00
C MET A 68 -31.24 -15.18 3.65
N LYS A 69 -31.70 -15.38 2.41
CA LYS A 69 -31.90 -16.68 1.78
C LYS A 69 -30.65 -17.08 0.97
N PRO A 70 -30.36 -18.38 0.79
CA PRO A 70 -29.31 -18.82 -0.13
C PRO A 70 -29.50 -18.18 -1.51
N GLY A 71 -28.47 -17.50 -2.02
CA GLY A 71 -28.52 -16.81 -3.30
C GLY A 71 -29.04 -15.37 -3.29
N CYS A 72 -29.39 -14.81 -2.12
CA CYS A 72 -29.69 -13.38 -2.01
C CYS A 72 -28.46 -12.53 -2.43
N MET A 73 -28.72 -11.39 -3.04
CA MET A 73 -27.68 -10.48 -3.56
C MET A 73 -27.46 -9.33 -2.57
N PRO A 74 -26.23 -8.82 -2.44
CA PRO A 74 -25.99 -7.63 -1.63
C PRO A 74 -26.68 -6.42 -2.26
N THR A 75 -27.39 -5.64 -1.44
CA THR A 75 -28.21 -4.49 -1.87
C THR A 75 -27.79 -3.19 -1.19
N LYS A 76 -27.10 -3.26 -0.05
CA LYS A 76 -26.74 -2.10 0.78
C LYS A 76 -25.27 -1.73 0.61
N PHE A 77 -25.02 -0.53 0.08
CA PHE A 77 -23.66 -0.03 -0.16
C PHE A 77 -23.48 1.39 0.39
N THR A 78 -23.90 1.62 1.63
CA THR A 78 -23.83 2.93 2.33
C THR A 78 -22.41 3.34 2.73
N CYS A 79 -21.42 2.45 2.59
CA CYS A 79 -20.03 2.70 2.95
C CYS A 79 -19.25 3.61 1.97
N HIS A 80 -19.94 4.28 1.04
CA HIS A 80 -19.38 5.28 0.14
C HIS A 80 -19.77 6.69 0.60
N PRO A 81 -18.88 7.49 1.23
CA PRO A 81 -19.03 8.93 1.15
C PRO A 81 -18.87 9.31 -0.32
N GLY A 82 -19.78 10.12 -0.86
CA GLY A 82 -19.79 10.47 -2.28
C GLY A 82 -18.43 10.99 -2.81
N ARG A 83 -18.20 10.75 -4.12
CA ARG A 83 -17.01 11.03 -4.98
C ARG A 83 -15.86 10.01 -4.90
N LYS A 84 -15.31 9.47 -5.99
CA LYS A 84 -15.44 9.63 -7.46
C LYS A 84 -15.43 8.22 -8.07
N THR A 85 -16.03 8.04 -9.25
CA THR A 85 -15.75 6.91 -10.13
C THR A 85 -14.25 6.63 -10.12
N HIS A 86 -13.85 5.43 -9.69
CA HIS A 86 -12.49 4.96 -9.87
C HIS A 86 -12.33 4.73 -11.39
N THR A 87 -11.99 5.80 -12.12
CA THR A 87 -11.17 5.62 -13.33
C THR A 87 -9.98 4.79 -12.90
N SER A 88 -9.55 3.85 -13.74
CA SER A 88 -8.43 2.93 -13.49
C SER A 88 -7.14 3.71 -13.24
N ASN A 89 -7.01 4.28 -12.06
CA ASN A 89 -5.77 4.84 -11.56
C ASN A 89 -5.08 3.63 -10.94
N THR A 90 -4.24 2.98 -11.75
CA THR A 90 -3.31 1.94 -11.32
C THR A 90 -2.37 2.54 -10.27
N THR A 91 -2.87 2.73 -9.06
CA THR A 91 -2.01 2.93 -7.89
C THR A 91 -1.51 1.54 -7.55
N GLU A 92 -0.25 1.29 -7.90
CA GLU A 92 0.39 0.02 -7.62
C GLU A 92 0.16 -0.38 -6.17
N ARG A 93 -0.15 -1.67 -5.96
CA ARG A 93 -0.39 -2.19 -4.62
C ARG A 93 0.74 -1.73 -3.69
N PRO A 94 0.46 -1.27 -2.46
CA PRO A 94 1.46 -0.68 -1.57
C PRO A 94 2.73 -1.53 -1.38
N CYS A 95 2.62 -2.86 -1.52
CA CYS A 95 3.76 -3.78 -1.49
C CYS A 95 4.75 -3.59 -2.66
N ILE A 96 4.27 -3.29 -3.87
CA ILE A 96 5.12 -3.06 -5.05
C ILE A 96 5.78 -1.68 -4.96
N ALA A 97 5.02 -0.65 -4.59
CA ALA A 97 5.56 0.70 -4.35
C ALA A 97 6.58 0.73 -3.19
N LYS A 98 6.42 -0.13 -2.17
CA LYS A 98 7.39 -0.28 -1.08
C LYS A 98 8.65 -1.02 -1.52
N LYS A 99 8.52 -2.07 -2.35
CA LYS A 99 9.67 -2.81 -2.91
C LYS A 99 10.52 -1.93 -3.83
N ARG A 100 9.90 -1.14 -4.70
CA ARG A 100 10.63 -0.20 -5.58
C ARG A 100 11.37 0.88 -4.78
N ARG A 101 10.74 1.43 -3.73
CA ARG A 101 11.40 2.38 -2.83
C ARG A 101 12.59 1.78 -2.10
N MET A 102 12.51 0.53 -1.68
CA MET A 102 13.61 -0.16 -1.01
C MET A 102 14.83 -0.32 -1.94
N ILE A 103 14.60 -0.69 -3.21
CA ILE A 103 15.66 -0.82 -4.23
C ILE A 103 16.34 0.53 -4.51
N ILE A 104 15.56 1.59 -4.70
CA ILE A 104 16.11 2.94 -4.96
C ILE A 104 16.94 3.44 -3.77
N VAL A 105 16.48 3.20 -2.55
CA VAL A 105 17.22 3.60 -1.34
C VAL A 105 18.54 2.82 -1.22
N GLU A 106 18.55 1.53 -1.55
CA GLU A 106 19.76 0.70 -1.55
C GLU A 106 20.79 1.17 -2.59
N GLU A 107 20.34 1.54 -3.80
CA GLU A 107 21.21 2.11 -4.84
C GLU A 107 21.84 3.44 -4.41
N ILE A 108 21.04 4.37 -3.86
CA ILE A 108 21.54 5.68 -3.39
C ILE A 108 22.55 5.52 -2.25
N LEU A 109 22.28 4.63 -1.30
CA LEU A 109 23.19 4.38 -0.19
C LEU A 109 24.51 3.76 -0.68
N GLY A 110 24.46 2.82 -1.62
CA GLY A 110 25.66 2.22 -2.22
C GLY A 110 26.46 3.19 -3.10
N GLU A 111 25.82 4.21 -3.70
CA GLU A 111 26.51 5.28 -4.41
C GLU A 111 27.20 6.27 -3.47
N CYS A 112 26.58 6.61 -2.34
CA CYS A 112 27.20 7.46 -1.31
C CYS A 112 28.45 6.82 -0.69
N GLU A 113 28.45 5.50 -0.50
CA GLU A 113 29.63 4.77 0.02
C GLU A 113 30.82 4.85 -0.96
N LYS A 114 30.57 4.72 -2.27
CA LYS A 114 31.61 4.83 -3.31
C LYS A 114 32.22 6.23 -3.42
N GLN A 115 31.41 7.27 -3.21
CA GLN A 115 31.89 8.66 -3.22
C GLN A 115 32.81 8.97 -2.02
N PHE A 116 32.67 8.23 -0.91
CA PHE A 116 33.51 8.40 0.27
C PHE A 116 34.87 7.69 0.12
N GLU A 117 34.94 6.60 -0.64
CA GLU A 117 36.21 5.92 -0.95
C GLU A 117 37.07 6.72 -1.95
N GLU A 118 36.47 7.34 -2.97
CA GLU A 118 37.21 8.09 -3.99
C GLU A 118 37.74 9.46 -3.48
N SER A 119 37.14 10.02 -2.44
CA SER A 119 37.55 11.30 -1.84
C SER A 119 38.71 11.21 -0.83
N THR A 120 39.20 10.00 -0.51
CA THR A 120 40.27 9.82 0.49
C THR A 120 41.70 9.71 -0.09
N ILE A 121 41.88 9.79 -1.42
CA ILE A 121 43.18 9.50 -2.07
C ILE A 121 44.06 10.75 -2.35
N VAL A 122 43.64 11.98 -2.06
CA VAL A 122 44.45 13.18 -2.40
C VAL A 122 44.68 14.15 -1.24
N GLU A 123 45.58 13.83 -0.31
CA GLU A 123 46.53 14.77 0.34
C GLU A 123 47.70 13.91 0.87
N GLU A 124 48.94 14.02 0.37
CA GLU A 124 50.00 15.02 0.67
C GLU A 124 51.33 14.44 0.04
N PRO A 125 52.51 15.11 0.00
CA PRO A 125 52.90 16.37 0.64
C PRO A 125 53.70 17.36 -0.24
N SER A 126 53.97 18.56 0.33
CA SER A 126 55.35 19.09 0.53
C SER A 126 55.59 20.55 0.10
N SER A 127 56.16 21.29 1.06
CA SER A 127 57.35 22.16 0.90
C SER A 127 57.17 23.70 0.96
N SER A 128 57.36 24.21 2.18
CA SER A 128 58.36 25.23 2.58
C SER A 128 58.11 26.75 2.33
N LYS A 129 58.34 27.50 3.44
CA LYS A 129 59.05 28.79 3.67
C LYS A 129 58.45 30.07 3.01
N GLU A 130 58.32 31.25 3.64
CA GLU A 130 59.24 32.06 4.47
C GLU A 130 58.53 33.10 5.40
N ILE A 131 59.38 33.88 6.09
CA ILE A 131 59.27 34.70 7.30
C ILE A 131 59.06 36.20 6.95
N ALA A 132 58.39 36.98 7.83
CA ALA A 132 58.71 38.38 8.22
C ALA A 132 57.51 39.00 8.98
N SER A 133 57.58 39.27 10.29
CA SER A 133 58.13 40.47 10.95
C SER A 133 57.48 41.80 10.50
N CYS A 134 56.63 42.39 11.35
CA CYS A 134 56.82 43.75 11.84
C CYS A 134 55.89 44.07 13.04
N SER A 135 56.50 44.56 14.10
CA SER A 135 55.91 45.04 15.36
C SER A 135 55.60 46.54 15.30
N SER A 136 54.55 46.98 16.00
CA SER A 136 54.34 48.27 16.73
C SER A 136 52.84 48.58 16.78
N GLY A 137 52.21 49.03 17.85
CA GLY A 137 52.64 49.40 19.20
C GLY A 137 51.38 49.69 20.04
N ILE A 138 51.46 49.41 21.34
CA ILE A 138 50.46 49.78 22.34
C ILE A 138 50.81 51.21 22.81
N VAL A 139 49.82 52.09 22.91
CA VAL A 139 49.91 53.32 23.71
C VAL A 139 48.73 53.30 24.68
N TYR A 140 49.04 53.47 25.96
CA TYR A 140 48.11 53.53 27.09
C TYR A 140 47.24 54.79 27.06
#